data_AF-A0A8S4RS42-F1
#
_entry.id   AF-A0A8S4RS42-F1
#
_cell.length_a   1.000
_cell.length_b   1.000
_cell.length_c   1.000
_cell.angle_alpha   90.00
_cell.angle_beta   90.00
_cell.angle_gamma   90.00
#
_symmetry.space_group_name_H-M   'P 1'
#
loop_
_entity.id
_entity.type
_entity.pdbx_description
1 polymer ?
#
loop_
_entity_poly.entity_id
_entity_poly.type
_entity_poly.pdbx_seq_one_letter_code
_entity_poly.pdbx_strand_id
1 'polypeptide(L)'
;MYVCVEFDTIPDTKGVPLVADMSSNFMSKKVDVSKFGVIYGGAQKNIGTAGVVLVIVREDLLNQALPICPSILDWTVNAKADSILNTPPMFAILVMGRVLQWIEKQGGLDKMAELATKKSSLIYDIIEDSNGFYYAPVAKNVRSKMNIPFRIGSPTGDDALEKEFLKGAEALNLIQLKGHRDVGGIRASTYNAVTLQEVQTLANYMKDFYKKHAN
;
A
#
# COMPACT_ATOMS: atom_id res chain seq x y z
N MET A 1 10.39 -13.57 -3.66
CA MET A 1 9.35 -12.86 -2.89
C MET A 1 8.68 -11.87 -3.83
N TYR A 2 7.39 -12.02 -4.13
CA TYR A 2 6.69 -11.06 -4.97
C TYR A 2 6.25 -9.88 -4.10
N VAL A 3 6.96 -8.77 -4.19
CA VAL A 3 6.66 -7.56 -3.43
C VAL A 3 5.93 -6.59 -4.36
N CYS A 4 4.93 -5.87 -3.84
CA CYS A 4 4.17 -4.85 -4.57
C CYS A 4 3.26 -5.39 -5.69
N VAL A 5 2.66 -6.55 -5.46
CA VAL A 5 1.59 -7.12 -6.30
C VAL A 5 0.25 -6.70 -5.74
N GLU A 6 -0.69 -6.34 -6.60
CA GLU A 6 -2.09 -6.08 -6.24
C GLU A 6 -3.02 -6.78 -7.24
N PHE A 7 -3.89 -7.65 -6.75
CA PHE A 7 -4.85 -8.35 -7.60
C PHE A 7 -6.12 -7.53 -7.74
N ASP A 8 -6.61 -7.39 -8.97
CA ASP A 8 -7.86 -6.69 -9.26
C ASP A 8 -9.10 -7.60 -9.20
N THR A 9 -8.91 -8.90 -8.93
CA THR A 9 -9.99 -9.87 -8.78
C THR A 9 -9.96 -10.51 -7.40
N ILE A 10 -11.15 -10.79 -6.86
CA ILE A 10 -11.33 -11.56 -5.64
C ILE A 10 -11.51 -13.02 -6.06
N PRO A 11 -10.72 -13.98 -5.55
CA PRO A 11 -10.83 -15.38 -5.94
C PRO A 11 -12.16 -15.98 -5.47
N ASP A 12 -12.75 -16.86 -6.28
CA ASP A 12 -13.83 -17.74 -5.84
C ASP A 12 -13.24 -18.86 -4.98
N THR A 13 -13.54 -18.84 -3.69
CA THR A 13 -13.04 -19.79 -2.70
C THR A 13 -13.93 -21.02 -2.54
N LYS A 14 -15.03 -21.14 -3.31
CA LYS A 14 -16.00 -22.25 -3.24
C LYS A 14 -16.49 -22.53 -1.81
N GLY A 15 -16.72 -21.46 -1.04
CA GLY A 15 -17.23 -21.52 0.34
C GLY A 15 -16.17 -21.52 1.43
N VAL A 16 -14.87 -21.64 1.11
CA VAL A 16 -13.80 -21.48 2.10
C VAL A 16 -13.67 -20.01 2.51
N PRO A 17 -13.62 -19.65 3.81
CA PRO A 17 -13.46 -18.26 4.23
C PRO A 17 -12.19 -17.62 3.66
N LEU A 18 -12.35 -16.50 2.94
CA LEU A 18 -11.22 -15.73 2.42
C LEU A 18 -10.71 -14.76 3.50
N VAL A 19 -9.41 -14.83 3.79
CA VAL A 19 -8.71 -13.91 4.69
C VAL A 19 -7.78 -13.02 3.88
N ALA A 20 -7.87 -11.70 4.04
CA ALA A 20 -7.06 -10.74 3.31
C ALA A 20 -6.33 -9.76 4.24
N ASP A 21 -4.99 -9.70 4.09
CA ASP A 21 -4.19 -8.58 4.60
C ASP A 21 -4.29 -7.41 3.61
N MET A 22 -5.03 -6.39 3.99
CA MET A 22 -5.18 -5.16 3.22
C MET A 22 -4.38 -4.00 3.82
N SER A 23 -3.38 -4.25 4.66
CA SER A 23 -2.62 -3.19 5.35
C SER A 23 -2.17 -2.06 4.41
N SER A 24 -1.69 -2.41 3.21
CA SER A 24 -1.09 -1.44 2.28
C SER A 24 -2.04 -0.85 1.24
N ASN A 25 -3.28 -1.32 1.16
CA ASN A 25 -4.28 -0.79 0.23
C ASN A 25 -5.65 -0.54 0.87
N PHE A 26 -5.74 -0.64 2.20
CA PHE A 26 -6.94 -0.35 2.98
C PHE A 26 -7.48 1.04 2.63
N MET A 27 -8.76 1.18 2.34
CA MET A 27 -9.39 2.45 1.91
C MET A 27 -8.78 3.12 0.66
N SER A 28 -8.05 2.40 -0.19
CA SER A 28 -7.57 2.94 -1.48
C SER A 28 -8.59 2.80 -2.62
N LYS A 29 -9.49 1.82 -2.50
CA LYS A 29 -10.57 1.53 -3.45
C LYS A 29 -11.73 0.84 -2.72
N LYS A 30 -12.91 0.80 -3.38
CA LYS A 30 -14.02 -0.03 -2.90
C LYS A 30 -13.66 -1.51 -3.02
N VAL A 31 -14.10 -2.28 -2.02
CA VAL A 31 -14.03 -3.75 -2.02
C VAL A 31 -15.37 -4.30 -1.57
N ASP A 32 -15.81 -5.39 -2.18
CA ASP A 32 -17.01 -6.11 -1.73
C ASP A 32 -16.66 -6.91 -0.48
N VAL A 33 -16.89 -6.31 0.70
CA VAL A 33 -16.58 -6.91 2.01
C VAL A 33 -17.31 -8.24 2.20
N SER A 34 -18.47 -8.45 1.56
CA SER A 34 -19.24 -9.71 1.68
C SER A 34 -18.50 -10.94 1.14
N LYS A 35 -17.46 -10.73 0.30
CA LYS A 35 -16.63 -11.81 -0.24
C LYS A 35 -15.55 -12.30 0.72
N PHE A 36 -15.37 -11.64 1.85
CA PHE A 36 -14.31 -11.95 2.81
C PHE A 36 -14.89 -12.54 4.10
N GLY A 37 -14.18 -13.51 4.67
CA GLY A 37 -14.39 -13.90 6.06
C GLY A 37 -13.70 -12.93 7.00
N VAL A 38 -12.46 -12.53 6.67
CA VAL A 38 -11.67 -11.57 7.45
C VAL A 38 -10.92 -10.63 6.51
N ILE A 39 -10.97 -9.34 6.81
CA ILE A 39 -10.06 -8.34 6.27
C ILE A 39 -9.32 -7.73 7.46
N TYR A 40 -7.99 -7.68 7.43
CA TYR A 40 -7.23 -6.99 8.46
C TYR A 40 -6.15 -6.10 7.87
N GLY A 41 -5.69 -5.12 8.64
CA GLY A 41 -4.58 -4.27 8.22
C GLY A 41 -4.03 -3.42 9.35
N GLY A 42 -2.70 -3.33 9.43
CA GLY A 42 -2.05 -2.34 10.28
C GLY A 42 -2.26 -0.93 9.73
N ALA A 43 -2.60 0.02 10.59
CA ALA A 43 -2.99 1.37 10.15
C ALA A 43 -1.85 2.19 9.53
N GLN A 44 -0.59 1.89 9.87
CA GLN A 44 0.60 2.69 9.58
C GLN A 44 0.94 2.93 8.10
N LYS A 45 0.22 2.30 7.18
CA LYS A 45 0.46 2.45 5.75
C LYS A 45 -0.50 3.46 5.14
N ASN A 46 -1.81 3.18 5.20
CA ASN A 46 -2.78 3.95 4.41
C ASN A 46 -3.86 4.68 5.23
N ILE A 47 -4.01 4.37 6.53
CA ILE A 47 -5.16 4.85 7.33
C ILE A 47 -4.79 5.42 8.71
N GLY A 48 -3.51 5.56 9.05
CA GLY A 48 -3.12 6.11 10.35
C GLY A 48 -1.65 5.85 10.69
N THR A 49 -1.38 5.71 11.99
CA THR A 49 -0.03 5.50 12.53
C THR A 49 0.19 4.04 12.93
N ALA A 50 1.44 3.67 13.21
CA ALA A 50 1.75 2.38 13.83
C ALA A 50 1.12 2.26 15.24
N GLY A 51 0.88 1.02 15.66
CA GLY A 51 0.35 0.72 16.99
C GLY A 51 -1.15 0.38 17.04
N VAL A 52 -1.85 0.33 15.90
CA VAL A 52 -3.24 -0.16 15.83
C VAL A 52 -3.45 -1.01 14.56
N VAL A 53 -4.24 -2.07 14.71
CA VAL A 53 -4.70 -2.95 13.62
C VAL A 53 -6.21 -2.85 13.55
N LEU A 54 -6.74 -2.65 12.35
CA LEU A 54 -8.16 -2.75 12.08
C LEU A 54 -8.47 -4.16 11.57
N VAL A 55 -9.53 -4.77 12.11
CA VAL A 55 -10.02 -6.09 11.71
C VAL A 55 -11.51 -5.96 11.40
N ILE A 56 -11.91 -6.42 10.20
CA ILE A 56 -13.28 -6.67 9.81
C ILE A 56 -13.42 -8.19 9.76
N VAL A 57 -14.26 -8.76 10.63
CA VAL A 57 -14.48 -10.21 10.75
C VAL A 57 -15.95 -10.51 10.62
N ARG A 58 -16.28 -11.56 9.86
CA ARG A 58 -17.65 -12.07 9.70
C ARG A 58 -18.10 -12.75 10.99
N GLU A 59 -19.33 -12.45 11.43
CA GLU A 59 -19.82 -12.84 12.76
C GLU A 59 -19.87 -14.36 13.00
N ASP A 60 -20.14 -15.16 11.96
CA ASP A 60 -20.13 -16.64 12.02
C ASP A 60 -18.75 -17.24 12.29
N LEU A 61 -17.69 -16.46 12.12
CA LEU A 61 -16.31 -16.86 12.42
C LEU A 61 -15.89 -16.53 13.86
N LEU A 62 -16.75 -15.85 14.62
CA LEU A 62 -16.53 -15.61 16.06
C LEU A 62 -16.81 -16.88 16.88
N ASN A 63 -16.35 -16.90 18.12
CA ASN A 63 -16.39 -18.04 19.05
C ASN A 63 -15.60 -19.28 18.57
N GLN A 64 -14.63 -19.11 17.66
CA GLN A 64 -13.79 -20.19 17.14
C GLN A 64 -12.31 -20.08 17.59
N ALA A 65 -12.02 -19.24 18.60
CA ALA A 65 -10.67 -19.10 19.12
C ALA A 65 -10.16 -20.43 19.72
N LEU A 66 -8.88 -20.75 19.50
CA LEU A 66 -8.25 -21.90 20.12
C LEU A 66 -8.19 -21.73 21.65
N PRO A 67 -8.24 -22.81 22.46
CA PRO A 67 -8.17 -22.71 23.92
C PRO A 67 -6.91 -22.01 24.46
N ILE A 68 -5.81 -22.02 23.69
CA ILE A 68 -4.54 -21.35 24.02
C ILE A 68 -4.51 -19.87 23.61
N CYS A 69 -5.50 -19.38 22.85
CA CYS A 69 -5.51 -18.01 22.35
C CYS A 69 -5.61 -17.03 23.53
N PRO A 70 -4.65 -16.09 23.70
CA PRO A 70 -4.76 -15.04 24.69
C PRO A 70 -6.02 -14.20 24.43
N SER A 71 -6.71 -13.77 25.49
CA SER A 71 -7.97 -13.01 25.37
C SER A 71 -7.84 -11.74 24.52
N ILE A 72 -6.67 -11.08 24.54
CA ILE A 72 -6.39 -9.89 23.73
C ILE A 72 -6.39 -10.19 22.21
N LEU A 73 -6.13 -11.44 21.81
CA LEU A 73 -6.18 -11.89 20.42
C LEU A 73 -7.49 -12.62 20.07
N ASP A 74 -8.36 -12.88 21.05
CA ASP A 74 -9.69 -13.45 20.81
C ASP A 74 -10.65 -12.35 20.30
N TRP A 75 -10.98 -12.41 19.02
CA TRP A 75 -11.89 -11.45 18.39
C TRP A 75 -13.30 -11.49 18.96
N THR A 76 -13.74 -12.61 19.51
CA THR A 76 -15.04 -12.73 20.19
C THR A 76 -15.09 -11.84 21.42
N VAL A 77 -14.03 -11.91 22.23
CA VAL A 77 -13.92 -11.15 23.48
C VAL A 77 -13.77 -9.67 23.16
N ASN A 78 -12.94 -9.32 22.18
CA ASN A 78 -12.80 -7.94 21.72
C ASN A 78 -14.12 -7.37 21.17
N ALA A 79 -14.85 -8.11 20.33
CA ALA A 79 -16.14 -7.67 19.78
C ALA A 79 -17.19 -7.44 20.88
N LYS A 80 -17.29 -8.35 21.87
CA LYS A 80 -18.21 -8.19 23.02
C LYS A 80 -17.90 -6.98 23.90
N ALA A 81 -16.64 -6.54 23.90
CA ALA A 81 -16.17 -5.39 24.67
C ALA A 81 -16.04 -4.12 23.82
N ASP A 82 -16.61 -4.09 22.60
CA ASP A 82 -16.50 -2.97 21.66
C ASP A 82 -15.05 -2.52 21.37
N SER A 83 -14.11 -3.49 21.34
CA SER A 83 -12.66 -3.27 21.24
C SER A 83 -12.03 -2.49 22.41
N ILE A 84 -12.69 -2.47 23.57
CA ILE A 84 -12.23 -1.84 24.83
C ILE A 84 -12.08 -2.93 25.91
N LEU A 85 -11.54 -4.10 25.52
CA LEU A 85 -11.25 -5.19 26.47
C LEU A 85 -10.24 -4.75 27.54
N ASN A 86 -9.28 -3.92 27.15
CA ASN A 86 -8.33 -3.21 28.01
C ASN A 86 -8.15 -1.79 27.46
N THR A 87 -7.23 -1.01 28.04
CA THR A 87 -6.90 0.33 27.55
C THR A 87 -6.38 0.24 26.10
N PRO A 88 -7.13 0.76 25.11
CA PRO A 88 -6.73 0.64 23.72
C PRO A 88 -5.70 1.73 23.36
N PRO A 89 -5.04 1.65 22.19
CA PRO A 89 -4.08 2.66 21.75
C PRO A 89 -4.80 3.96 21.34
N MET A 90 -5.25 4.74 22.33
CA MET A 90 -6.15 5.88 22.18
C MET A 90 -5.70 6.87 21.11
N PHE A 91 -4.40 7.22 21.10
CA PHE A 91 -3.85 8.17 20.13
C PHE A 91 -3.89 7.63 18.70
N ALA A 92 -3.51 6.36 18.50
CA ALA A 92 -3.53 5.75 17.17
C ALA A 92 -4.96 5.62 16.62
N ILE A 93 -5.93 5.29 17.49
CA ILE A 93 -7.36 5.26 17.14
C ILE A 93 -7.87 6.65 16.76
N LEU A 94 -7.51 7.68 17.53
CA LEU A 94 -7.87 9.06 17.23
C LEU A 94 -7.34 9.51 15.86
N VAL A 95 -6.06 9.25 15.57
CA VAL A 95 -5.45 9.60 14.29
C VAL A 95 -6.14 8.84 13.15
N MET A 96 -6.38 7.54 13.31
CA MET A 96 -7.11 6.75 12.32
C MET A 96 -8.50 7.34 12.05
N GLY A 97 -9.26 7.70 13.09
CA GLY A 97 -10.55 8.38 12.94
C GLY A 97 -10.48 9.69 12.16
N ARG A 98 -9.43 10.51 12.39
CA ARG A 98 -9.21 11.75 11.62
C ARG A 98 -8.88 11.48 10.16
N VAL A 99 -8.08 10.46 9.86
CA VAL A 99 -7.75 10.06 8.48
C VAL A 99 -9.00 9.56 7.75
N LEU A 100 -9.83 8.75 8.40
CA LEU A 100 -11.08 8.25 7.81
C LEU A 100 -12.06 9.41 7.50
N GLN A 101 -12.22 10.36 8.43
CA GLN A 101 -13.01 11.59 8.20
C GLN A 101 -12.44 12.43 7.06
N TRP A 102 -11.13 12.50 6.92
CA TRP A 102 -10.48 13.19 5.81
C TRP A 102 -10.76 12.49 4.47
N ILE A 103 -10.64 11.16 4.41
CA ILE A 103 -10.96 10.37 3.19
C ILE A 103 -12.39 10.64 2.74
N GLU A 104 -13.35 10.62 3.67
CA GLU A 104 -14.75 10.93 3.38
C GLU A 104 -14.90 12.35 2.78
N LYS A 105 -14.30 13.36 3.41
CA LYS A 105 -14.31 14.76 2.93
C LYS A 105 -13.64 14.94 1.57
N GLN A 106 -12.68 14.09 1.19
CA GLN A 106 -12.06 14.12 -0.13
C GLN A 106 -12.96 13.50 -1.23
N GLY A 107 -14.15 13.00 -0.91
CA GLY A 107 -15.03 12.32 -1.88
C GLY A 107 -15.00 10.79 -1.76
N GLY A 108 -14.52 10.26 -0.63
CA GLY A 108 -14.57 8.85 -0.30
C GLY A 108 -13.73 7.95 -1.20
N LEU A 109 -14.09 6.67 -1.23
CA LEU A 109 -13.31 5.62 -1.89
C LEU A 109 -13.25 5.75 -3.42
N ASP A 110 -14.27 6.34 -4.04
CA ASP A 110 -14.26 6.60 -5.49
C ASP A 110 -13.17 7.61 -5.84
N LYS A 111 -13.05 8.69 -5.05
CA LYS A 111 -11.98 9.66 -5.27
C LYS A 111 -10.60 9.08 -4.96
N MET A 112 -10.47 8.27 -3.92
CA MET A 112 -9.21 7.58 -3.61
C MET A 112 -8.77 6.67 -4.75
N ALA A 113 -9.70 5.92 -5.35
CA ALA A 113 -9.40 5.04 -6.48
C ALA A 113 -8.99 5.81 -7.76
N GLU A 114 -9.65 6.94 -8.03
CA GLU A 114 -9.28 7.86 -9.12
C GLU A 114 -7.86 8.39 -8.92
N LEU A 115 -7.55 8.92 -7.72
CA LEU A 115 -6.24 9.48 -7.38
C LEU A 115 -5.14 8.42 -7.39
N ALA A 116 -5.40 7.22 -6.88
CA ALA A 116 -4.48 6.09 -6.94
C ALA A 116 -4.12 5.74 -8.38
N THR A 117 -5.11 5.72 -9.27
CA THR A 117 -4.90 5.46 -10.70
C THR A 117 -4.08 6.58 -11.33
N LYS A 118 -4.44 7.85 -11.13
CA LYS A 118 -3.67 8.99 -11.67
C LYS A 118 -2.21 9.00 -11.20
N LYS A 119 -1.98 8.81 -9.91
CA LYS A 119 -0.62 8.77 -9.32
C LYS A 119 0.20 7.62 -9.89
N SER A 120 -0.36 6.41 -9.91
CA SER A 120 0.38 5.24 -10.39
C SER A 120 0.68 5.31 -11.89
N SER A 121 -0.25 5.79 -12.71
CA SER A 121 -0.02 6.02 -14.14
C SER A 121 1.15 6.96 -14.40
N LEU A 122 1.28 8.08 -13.67
CA LEU A 122 2.40 9.01 -13.87
C LEU A 122 3.79 8.33 -13.80
N ILE A 123 3.94 7.30 -12.97
CA ILE A 123 5.20 6.58 -12.80
C ILE A 123 5.26 5.40 -13.79
N TYR A 124 4.19 4.61 -13.91
CA TYR A 124 4.19 3.46 -14.81
C TYR A 124 4.32 3.86 -16.27
N ASP A 125 3.71 4.95 -16.71
CA ASP A 125 3.82 5.44 -18.09
C ASP A 125 5.28 5.80 -18.42
N ILE A 126 6.00 6.43 -17.48
CA ILE A 126 7.45 6.70 -17.65
C ILE A 126 8.24 5.39 -17.73
N ILE A 127 7.90 4.39 -16.92
CA ILE A 127 8.58 3.09 -16.97
C ILE A 127 8.40 2.46 -18.35
N GLU A 128 7.18 2.47 -18.89
CA GLU A 128 6.88 1.92 -20.22
C GLU A 128 7.57 2.69 -21.35
N ASP A 129 7.61 4.02 -21.26
CA ASP A 129 8.19 4.89 -22.29
C ASP A 129 9.72 5.01 -22.20
N SER A 130 10.36 4.36 -21.22
CA SER A 130 11.79 4.49 -20.95
C SER A 130 12.72 3.68 -21.85
N ASN A 131 12.19 2.99 -22.87
CA ASN A 131 12.94 2.07 -23.74
C ASN A 131 13.81 1.06 -22.95
N GLY A 132 13.32 0.58 -21.81
CA GLY A 132 14.07 -0.35 -20.96
C GLY A 132 15.20 0.32 -20.18
N PHE A 133 15.07 1.59 -19.80
CA PHE A 133 15.94 2.16 -18.78
C PHE A 133 15.35 1.96 -17.38
N TYR A 134 14.04 2.09 -17.25
CA TYR A 134 13.31 1.74 -16.03
C TYR A 134 12.55 0.42 -16.22
N TYR A 135 12.55 -0.43 -15.19
CA TYR A 135 11.87 -1.72 -15.25
C TYR A 135 11.02 -1.98 -14.02
N ALA A 136 9.73 -2.21 -14.18
CA ALA A 136 8.89 -2.73 -13.11
C ALA A 136 9.03 -4.27 -13.05
N PRO A 137 9.51 -4.86 -11.93
CA PRO A 137 9.71 -6.31 -11.79
C PRO A 137 8.40 -7.09 -11.54
N VAL A 138 7.26 -6.56 -12.04
CA VAL A 138 5.91 -7.08 -11.79
C VAL A 138 5.11 -7.05 -13.08
N ALA A 139 4.37 -8.12 -13.35
CA ALA A 139 3.49 -8.23 -14.52
C ALA A 139 2.41 -7.14 -14.51
N LYS A 140 2.10 -6.58 -15.69
CA LYS A 140 1.23 -5.40 -15.83
C LYS A 140 -0.15 -5.55 -15.18
N ASN A 141 -0.74 -6.74 -15.27
CA ASN A 141 -2.08 -7.06 -14.77
C ASN A 141 -2.18 -7.18 -13.24
N VAL A 142 -1.05 -7.10 -12.51
CA VAL A 142 -1.03 -7.20 -11.05
C VAL A 142 -0.15 -6.12 -10.41
N ARG A 143 0.08 -5.02 -11.14
CA ARG A 143 0.85 -3.87 -10.65
C ARG A 143 0.08 -3.15 -9.55
N SER A 144 0.71 -3.00 -8.39
CA SER A 144 0.11 -2.23 -7.31
C SER A 144 0.01 -0.76 -7.64
N LYS A 145 -1.13 -0.16 -7.29
CA LYS A 145 -1.30 1.30 -7.37
C LYS A 145 -0.73 2.02 -6.15
N MET A 146 -0.43 1.28 -5.08
CA MET A 146 0.04 1.83 -3.80
C MET A 146 1.56 1.77 -3.66
N ASN A 147 2.19 0.71 -4.17
CA ASN A 147 3.63 0.52 -4.06
C ASN A 147 4.19 0.21 -5.45
N ILE A 148 5.01 1.09 -6.00
CA ILE A 148 5.49 1.00 -7.38
C ILE A 148 6.99 0.71 -7.36
N PRO A 149 7.40 -0.57 -7.46
CA PRO A 149 8.80 -0.93 -7.53
C PRO A 149 9.31 -0.74 -8.96
N PHE A 150 10.56 -0.29 -9.08
CA PHE A 150 11.27 -0.31 -10.35
C PHE A 150 12.79 -0.42 -10.16
N ARG A 151 13.44 -1.01 -11.17
CA ARG A 151 14.91 -1.09 -11.32
C ARG A 151 15.36 -0.06 -12.36
N ILE A 152 16.62 0.36 -12.29
CA ILE A 152 17.21 1.34 -13.21
C ILE A 152 18.37 0.69 -13.99
N GLY A 153 18.50 0.98 -15.29
CA GLY A 153 19.59 0.53 -16.16
C GLY A 153 19.42 -0.87 -16.76
N SER A 154 18.84 -1.81 -16.01
CA SER A 154 18.56 -3.17 -16.50
C SER A 154 17.39 -3.80 -15.73
N PRO A 155 16.80 -4.93 -16.21
CA PRO A 155 15.79 -5.66 -15.46
C PRO A 155 16.26 -6.13 -14.07
N THR A 156 17.56 -6.33 -13.89
CA THR A 156 18.20 -6.67 -12.61
C THR A 156 18.73 -5.44 -11.86
N GLY A 157 18.59 -4.24 -12.43
CA GLY A 157 19.12 -2.97 -11.95
C GLY A 157 20.63 -2.79 -12.12
N ASP A 158 21.05 -1.54 -11.92
CA ASP A 158 22.43 -1.10 -11.82
C ASP A 158 22.58 -0.34 -10.49
N ASP A 159 23.38 -0.87 -9.58
CA ASP A 159 23.53 -0.33 -8.22
C ASP A 159 24.11 1.09 -8.20
N ALA A 160 24.96 1.46 -9.17
CA ALA A 160 25.54 2.79 -9.25
C ALA A 160 24.47 3.80 -9.69
N LEU A 161 23.68 3.47 -10.72
CA LEU A 161 22.56 4.30 -11.16
C LEU A 161 21.47 4.42 -10.10
N GLU A 162 21.10 3.32 -9.43
CA GLU A 162 20.11 3.34 -8.35
C GLU A 162 20.56 4.18 -7.16
N LYS A 163 21.84 4.12 -6.79
CA LYS A 163 22.43 4.97 -5.74
C LYS A 163 22.47 6.44 -6.15
N GLU A 164 22.83 6.75 -7.39
CA GLU A 164 22.80 8.13 -7.90
C GLU A 164 21.35 8.67 -7.92
N PHE A 165 20.40 7.86 -8.38
CA PHE A 165 18.98 8.21 -8.40
C PHE A 165 18.47 8.56 -7.01
N LEU A 166 18.76 7.73 -6.00
CA LEU A 166 18.36 7.97 -4.61
C LEU A 166 18.97 9.26 -4.05
N LYS A 167 20.26 9.50 -4.32
CA LYS A 167 20.95 10.72 -3.87
C LYS A 167 20.34 11.98 -4.49
N GLY A 168 20.03 11.95 -5.80
CA GLY A 168 19.38 13.08 -6.46
C GLY A 168 17.94 13.29 -5.99
N ALA A 169 17.22 12.21 -5.70
CA ALA A 169 15.87 12.28 -5.14
C ALA A 169 15.86 12.92 -3.73
N GLU A 170 16.80 12.53 -2.87
CA GLU A 170 16.96 13.12 -1.53
C GLU A 170 17.21 14.64 -1.60
N ALA A 171 17.99 15.11 -2.57
CA ALA A 171 18.22 16.55 -2.79
C ALA A 171 16.94 17.34 -3.19
N LEU A 172 15.90 16.63 -3.67
CA LEU A 172 14.58 17.18 -3.99
C LEU A 172 13.54 16.92 -2.88
N ASN A 173 13.98 16.45 -1.69
CA ASN A 173 13.13 16.00 -0.59
C ASN A 173 12.19 14.84 -0.95
N LEU A 174 12.53 14.05 -1.98
CA LEU A 174 11.84 12.82 -2.33
C LEU A 174 12.42 11.66 -1.50
N ILE A 175 11.93 11.54 -0.27
CA ILE A 175 12.48 10.62 0.74
C ILE A 175 11.91 9.19 0.63
N GLN A 176 12.60 8.24 1.25
CA GLN A 176 12.14 6.85 1.45
C GLN A 176 11.83 6.07 0.16
N LEU A 177 12.51 6.41 -0.94
CA LEU A 177 12.37 5.73 -2.23
C LEU A 177 13.23 4.45 -2.36
N LYS A 178 14.14 4.19 -1.41
CA LYS A 178 14.96 2.97 -1.46
C LYS A 178 14.08 1.73 -1.36
N GLY A 179 14.25 0.80 -2.30
CA GLY A 179 13.53 -0.46 -2.35
C GLY A 179 13.77 -1.32 -1.11
N HIS A 180 12.92 -2.34 -0.93
CA HIS A 180 13.07 -3.28 0.18
C HIS A 180 14.42 -4.01 0.08
N ARG A 181 15.10 -4.22 1.21
CA ARG A 181 16.42 -4.87 1.28
C ARG A 181 16.52 -6.14 0.43
N ASP A 182 15.49 -6.97 0.47
CA ASP A 182 15.49 -8.28 -0.18
C ASP A 182 15.25 -8.24 -1.70
N VAL A 183 14.86 -7.08 -2.24
CA VAL A 183 14.58 -6.89 -3.68
C VAL A 183 15.51 -5.85 -4.30
N GLY A 184 16.03 -4.92 -3.50
CA GLY A 184 16.78 -3.76 -3.97
C GLY A 184 15.91 -2.81 -4.80
N GLY A 185 16.54 -1.97 -5.62
CA GLY A 185 15.84 -1.08 -6.54
C GLY A 185 15.27 0.14 -5.86
N ILE A 186 14.31 0.75 -6.56
CA ILE A 186 13.53 1.89 -6.11
C ILE A 186 12.10 1.43 -5.85
N ARG A 187 11.45 2.00 -4.84
CA ARG A 187 10.02 1.80 -4.57
C ARG A 187 9.37 3.12 -4.21
N ALA A 188 8.44 3.56 -5.06
CA ALA A 188 7.59 4.71 -4.78
C ALA A 188 6.27 4.26 -4.13
N SER A 189 6.09 4.56 -2.85
CA SER A 189 4.83 4.31 -2.15
C SER A 189 3.90 5.52 -2.29
N THR A 190 2.76 5.36 -2.95
CA THR A 190 1.83 6.43 -3.32
C THR A 190 0.48 6.30 -2.60
N TYR A 191 0.54 6.01 -1.30
CA TYR A 191 -0.61 5.92 -0.38
C TYR A 191 -1.55 7.13 -0.46
N ASN A 192 -2.75 7.00 0.10
CA ASN A 192 -3.83 8.02 0.03
C ASN A 192 -3.35 9.43 0.36
N ALA A 193 -2.52 9.58 1.40
CA ALA A 193 -2.01 10.88 1.85
C ALA A 193 -0.94 11.49 0.92
N VAL A 194 -0.28 10.70 0.06
CA VAL A 194 0.66 11.22 -0.93
C VAL A 194 -0.14 11.92 -2.04
N THR A 195 0.16 13.19 -2.26
CA THR A 195 -0.56 14.05 -3.20
C THR A 195 -0.16 13.75 -4.64
N LEU A 196 -1.04 14.11 -5.59
CA LEU A 196 -0.72 14.03 -7.01
C LEU A 196 0.49 14.90 -7.39
N GLN A 197 0.64 16.06 -6.73
CA GLN A 197 1.74 16.98 -6.97
C GLN A 197 3.09 16.38 -6.55
N GLU A 198 3.18 15.72 -5.39
CA GLU A 198 4.41 15.04 -4.96
C GLU A 198 4.81 13.94 -5.94
N VAL A 199 3.85 13.16 -6.43
CA VAL A 199 4.10 12.14 -7.46
C VAL A 199 4.52 12.78 -8.78
N GLN A 200 3.96 13.93 -9.16
CA GLN A 200 4.39 14.68 -10.34
C GLN A 200 5.84 15.17 -10.22
N THR A 201 6.28 15.60 -9.03
CA THR A 201 7.68 15.95 -8.78
C THR A 201 8.61 14.76 -9.01
N LEU A 202 8.25 13.58 -8.49
CA LEU A 202 8.99 12.34 -8.76
C LEU A 202 8.99 11.99 -10.26
N ALA A 203 7.85 12.09 -10.94
CA ALA A 203 7.73 11.81 -12.36
C ALA A 203 8.62 12.74 -13.21
N ASN A 204 8.68 14.03 -12.88
CA ASN A 204 9.56 14.98 -13.56
C ASN A 204 11.04 14.63 -13.31
N TYR A 205 11.40 14.32 -12.06
CA TYR A 205 12.76 13.88 -11.73
C TYR A 205 13.16 12.61 -12.48
N MET A 206 12.28 11.62 -12.61
CA MET A 206 12.53 10.41 -13.39
C MET A 206 12.80 10.73 -14.86
N LYS A 207 12.02 11.65 -15.48
CA LYS A 207 12.25 12.06 -16.87
C LYS A 207 13.60 12.76 -17.05
N ASP A 208 14.00 13.61 -16.12
CA ASP A 208 15.28 14.32 -16.20
C ASP A 208 16.47 13.39 -15.95
N PHE A 209 16.34 12.46 -15.00
CA PHE A 209 17.33 11.42 -14.77
C PHE A 209 17.50 10.52 -16.00
N TYR A 210 16.40 10.09 -16.64
CA TYR A 210 16.45 9.34 -17.89
C TYR A 210 17.22 10.09 -18.98
N LYS A 211 16.89 11.36 -19.25
CA LYS A 211 17.58 12.17 -20.28
C LYS A 211 19.09 12.32 -20.04
N LYS A 212 19.51 12.36 -18.78
CA LYS A 212 20.92 12.51 -18.40
C LYS A 212 21.73 11.23 -18.59
N HIS A 213 21.10 10.07 -18.44
CA HIS A 213 21.80 8.77 -18.32
C HIS A 213 21.49 7.75 -19.42
N ALA A 214 20.45 7.96 -20.23
CA ALA A 214 20.06 7.03 -21.30
C ALA A 214 20.67 7.35 -22.67
N ASN A 215 21.55 8.36 -22.74
CA ASN A 215 22.36 8.70 -23.93
C ASN A 215 23.79 8.17 -23.78
#